data_AF-A0A0Q8PJ70-F1
#
_entry.id   AF-A0A0Q8PJ70-F1
#
_cell.length_a   1.000
_cell.length_b   1.000
_cell.length_c   1.000
_cell.angle_alpha   90.00
_cell.angle_beta   90.00
_cell.angle_gamma   90.00
#
_symmetry.space_group_name_H-M   'P 1'
#
loop_
_entity.id
_entity.type
_entity.pdbx_description
1 polymer ?
#
loop_
_entity_poly.entity_id
_entity_poly.type
_entity_poly.pdbx_seq_one_letter_code
_entity_poly.pdbx_strand_id
1 'polypeptide(L)'
;MNVIPPLAITDARLTSSTAVETAPAAYASGTTYAAGTTASVAGSAGLITVYKSLQNGNVGHTPASSPTWWSSLGETYQVYSGAATYAEGDRVIDTTNHLVYESLAASNTGNALTKEDKWQKIGPTNKFAMFDILRNTATVQPGSITAVVTPGVRADSIGFSGLVGNSAVVTVTSDGVDVYTHTEDLNTREVADWYDYFFRPFSTKKAFALFDLPPYTNAVITVQISATSGNAECGACVLGSCEYIGDVQYDAESDVLNFSTVTRNFDGSTSAMVQRRNVPKTVQAIWLEKSRVNRVRALRDALNGVPAYWAGLSDSGDGYFEALLILGFYKRFSINLKHTQRAVVSLELEEI
;
A
#
# COMPACT_ATOMS: atom_id res chain seq x y z
N MET A 1 0.93 21.59 5.80
CA MET A 1 0.43 20.22 6.01
C MET A 1 -0.90 20.00 5.32
N ASN A 2 -0.92 18.97 4.47
CA ASN A 2 -2.12 18.42 3.87
C ASN A 2 -2.44 17.07 4.50
N VAL A 3 -3.73 16.77 4.64
CA VAL A 3 -4.23 15.49 5.15
C VAL A 3 -5.14 14.91 4.10
N ILE A 4 -4.99 13.63 3.74
CA ILE A 4 -5.91 12.93 2.84
C ILE A 4 -6.75 11.96 3.70
N PRO A 5 -7.99 12.34 4.06
CA PRO A 5 -8.99 11.39 4.52
C PRO A 5 -9.18 10.30 3.45
N PRO A 6 -9.09 9.01 3.82
CA PRO A 6 -9.08 7.93 2.86
C PRO A 6 -10.46 7.75 2.22
N LEU A 7 -10.48 7.67 0.90
CA LEU A 7 -11.60 7.14 0.13
C LEU A 7 -11.48 5.62 0.06
N ALA A 8 -12.42 4.90 0.66
CA ALA A 8 -12.42 3.43 0.60
C ALA A 8 -12.46 2.94 -0.87
N ILE A 9 -11.52 2.08 -1.24
CA ILE A 9 -11.46 1.47 -2.58
C ILE A 9 -12.15 0.12 -2.52
N THR A 10 -13.40 0.09 -3.01
CA THR A 10 -14.24 -1.12 -3.10
C THR A 10 -14.19 -1.70 -4.53
N ASP A 11 -14.81 -2.86 -4.74
CA ASP A 11 -15.02 -3.43 -6.08
C ASP A 11 -15.63 -2.44 -7.08
N ALA A 12 -16.56 -1.59 -6.62
CA ALA A 12 -17.20 -0.60 -7.48
C ALA A 12 -16.24 0.53 -7.92
N ARG A 13 -15.13 0.73 -7.19
CA ARG A 13 -14.15 1.79 -7.44
C ARG A 13 -12.87 1.27 -8.10
N LEU A 14 -12.42 0.05 -7.78
CA LEU A 14 -11.26 -0.56 -8.43
C LEU A 14 -11.70 -1.24 -9.74
N THR A 15 -11.68 -0.50 -10.85
CA THR A 15 -12.20 -0.97 -12.13
C THR A 15 -11.24 -1.86 -12.90
N SER A 16 -9.93 -1.79 -12.62
CA SER A 16 -8.94 -2.72 -13.16
C SER A 16 -7.71 -2.80 -12.27
N SER A 17 -7.05 -3.96 -12.25
CA SER A 17 -5.73 -4.14 -11.65
C SER A 17 -4.97 -5.24 -12.36
N THR A 18 -3.65 -5.10 -12.48
CA THR A 18 -2.78 -6.19 -12.96
C THR A 18 -2.47 -7.21 -11.87
N ALA A 19 -2.63 -6.84 -10.60
CA ALA A 19 -2.33 -7.71 -9.48
C ALA A 19 -3.36 -8.85 -9.44
N VAL A 20 -2.86 -10.08 -9.45
CA VAL A 20 -3.69 -11.27 -9.48
C VAL A 20 -4.45 -11.41 -8.16
N GLU A 21 -5.75 -11.65 -8.26
CA GLU A 21 -6.59 -12.00 -7.13
C GLU A 21 -7.08 -13.44 -7.21
N THR A 22 -7.75 -13.82 -8.29
CA THR A 22 -8.25 -15.19 -8.47
C THR A 22 -7.36 -15.95 -9.43
N ALA A 23 -7.04 -17.20 -9.09
CA ALA A 23 -6.28 -18.06 -9.97
C ALA A 23 -7.07 -18.38 -11.26
N PRO A 24 -6.46 -18.30 -12.45
CA PRO A 24 -7.04 -18.83 -13.67
C PRO A 24 -7.02 -20.37 -13.66
N ALA A 25 -7.48 -20.98 -14.75
CA ALA A 25 -7.40 -22.42 -14.94
C ALA A 25 -5.98 -22.97 -14.73
N ALA A 26 -5.89 -24.17 -14.15
CA ALA A 26 -4.62 -24.85 -13.92
C ALA A 26 -3.91 -25.15 -15.25
N TYR A 27 -2.59 -25.01 -15.25
CA TYR A 27 -1.76 -25.40 -16.38
C TYR A 27 -1.94 -26.89 -16.69
N ALA A 28 -2.28 -27.17 -17.95
CA ALA A 28 -2.27 -28.49 -18.54
C ALA A 28 -1.29 -28.55 -19.72
N SER A 29 -0.40 -29.55 -19.72
CA SER A 29 0.68 -29.69 -20.71
C SER A 29 0.20 -29.94 -22.15
N GLY A 30 -0.96 -30.58 -22.32
CA GLY A 30 -1.58 -30.84 -23.62
C GLY A 30 -2.38 -29.66 -24.19
N THR A 31 -2.52 -28.55 -23.45
CA THR A 31 -3.26 -27.37 -23.91
C THR A 31 -2.35 -26.45 -24.72
N THR A 32 -2.88 -25.87 -25.79
CA THR A 32 -2.20 -24.82 -26.56
C THR A 32 -2.59 -23.45 -26.03
N TYR A 33 -1.62 -22.70 -25.51
CA TYR A 33 -1.84 -21.33 -25.03
C TYR A 33 -1.43 -20.31 -26.09
N ALA A 34 -2.31 -19.33 -26.33
CA ALA A 34 -1.97 -18.13 -27.10
C ALA A 34 -1.14 -17.17 -26.24
N ALA A 35 -0.39 -16.26 -26.88
CA ALA A 35 0.32 -15.19 -26.19
C ALA A 35 -0.67 -14.36 -25.34
N GLY A 36 -0.30 -14.10 -24.09
CA GLY A 36 -1.12 -13.38 -23.12
C GLY A 36 -2.10 -14.23 -22.33
N THR A 37 -2.33 -15.49 -22.70
CA THR A 37 -3.19 -16.41 -21.92
C THR A 37 -2.57 -16.69 -20.56
N THR A 38 -3.38 -16.72 -19.51
CA THR A 38 -2.92 -17.01 -18.16
C THR A 38 -3.21 -18.45 -17.73
N ALA A 39 -2.32 -19.05 -16.96
CA ALA A 39 -2.50 -20.35 -16.33
C ALA A 39 -1.95 -20.35 -14.90
N SER A 40 -2.45 -21.25 -14.05
CA SER A 40 -2.03 -21.35 -12.66
C SER A 40 -1.29 -22.66 -12.37
N VAL A 41 -0.37 -22.61 -11.41
CA VAL A 41 0.34 -23.78 -10.88
C VAL A 41 0.16 -23.79 -9.37
N ALA A 42 -0.39 -24.88 -8.83
CA ALA A 42 -0.56 -25.04 -7.39
C ALA A 42 0.79 -25.33 -6.71
N GLY A 43 1.00 -24.70 -5.57
CA GLY A 43 2.11 -24.92 -4.65
C GLY A 43 1.63 -25.50 -3.31
N SER A 44 2.48 -25.37 -2.30
CA SER A 44 2.19 -25.83 -0.93
C SER A 44 1.27 -24.85 -0.19
N ALA A 45 0.61 -25.32 0.88
CA ALA A 45 -0.19 -24.49 1.77
C ALA A 45 -1.31 -23.67 1.06
N GLY A 46 -1.88 -24.22 -0.01
CA GLY A 46 -2.89 -23.54 -0.83
C GLY A 46 -2.37 -22.40 -1.71
N LEU A 47 -1.05 -22.15 -1.74
CA LEU A 47 -0.41 -21.15 -2.59
C LEU A 47 -0.59 -21.52 -4.06
N ILE A 48 -0.83 -20.53 -4.92
CA ILE A 48 -0.98 -20.69 -6.36
C ILE A 48 -0.16 -19.60 -7.06
N THR A 49 0.78 -20.00 -7.91
CA THR A 49 1.52 -19.06 -8.76
C THR A 49 0.80 -18.93 -10.10
N VAL A 50 0.61 -17.70 -10.57
CA VAL A 50 -0.06 -17.40 -11.83
C VAL A 50 0.94 -16.93 -12.86
N TYR A 51 0.83 -17.47 -14.07
CA TYR A 51 1.72 -17.20 -15.19
C TYR A 51 0.97 -16.69 -16.40
N LYS A 52 1.64 -15.89 -17.22
CA LYS A 52 1.20 -15.42 -18.54
C LYS A 52 2.06 -16.03 -19.63
N SER A 53 1.44 -16.63 -20.63
CA SER A 53 2.15 -17.13 -21.81
C SER A 53 2.74 -15.95 -22.59
N LEU A 54 4.01 -16.05 -22.96
CA LEU A 54 4.74 -15.02 -23.71
C LEU A 54 4.61 -15.17 -25.22
N GLN A 55 4.24 -16.36 -25.70
CA GLN A 55 4.25 -16.70 -27.12
C GLN A 55 2.99 -17.48 -27.51
N ASN A 56 2.62 -17.38 -28.79
CA ASN A 56 1.57 -18.19 -29.38
C ASN A 56 2.05 -19.63 -29.56
N GLY A 57 1.13 -20.60 -29.46
CA GLY A 57 1.47 -22.01 -29.68
C GLY A 57 2.26 -22.63 -28.53
N ASN A 58 2.20 -22.04 -27.33
CA ASN A 58 2.87 -22.57 -26.16
C ASN A 58 2.18 -23.88 -25.75
N VAL A 59 2.87 -25.01 -25.94
CA VAL A 59 2.39 -26.37 -25.64
C VAL A 59 3.52 -27.14 -24.95
N GLY A 60 3.23 -27.87 -23.88
CA GLY A 60 4.20 -28.71 -23.19
C GLY A 60 5.32 -27.99 -22.43
N HIS A 61 5.40 -26.66 -22.48
CA HIS A 61 6.36 -25.89 -21.70
C HIS A 61 5.84 -25.65 -20.29
N THR A 62 6.44 -26.31 -19.30
CA THR A 62 6.07 -26.14 -17.88
C THR A 62 6.43 -24.74 -17.38
N PRO A 63 5.51 -23.98 -16.74
CA PRO A 63 5.70 -22.57 -16.43
C PRO A 63 6.99 -22.20 -15.68
N ALA A 64 7.24 -22.82 -14.53
CA ALA A 64 8.38 -22.48 -13.67
C ALA A 64 9.75 -22.77 -14.30
N SER A 65 9.82 -23.69 -15.28
CA SER A 65 11.07 -24.12 -15.93
C SER A 65 11.20 -23.64 -17.37
N SER A 66 10.32 -22.77 -17.85
CA SER A 66 10.32 -22.27 -19.23
C SER A 66 10.11 -20.75 -19.27
N PRO A 67 11.09 -19.96 -18.75
CA PRO A 67 10.95 -18.50 -18.59
C PRO A 67 10.89 -17.73 -19.92
N THR A 68 11.26 -18.35 -21.04
CA THR A 68 11.08 -17.77 -22.38
C THR A 68 9.66 -17.93 -22.93
N TRP A 69 8.87 -18.81 -22.31
CA TRP A 69 7.49 -19.12 -22.68
C TRP A 69 6.47 -18.60 -21.68
N TRP A 70 6.87 -18.42 -20.42
CA TRP A 70 6.02 -17.99 -19.34
C TRP A 70 6.66 -16.88 -18.52
N SER A 71 5.86 -15.89 -18.14
CA SER A 71 6.22 -14.87 -17.16
C SER A 71 5.31 -14.99 -15.93
N SER A 72 5.89 -14.92 -14.73
CA SER A 72 5.12 -14.92 -13.48
C SER A 72 4.39 -13.59 -13.31
N LEU A 73 3.09 -13.65 -12.99
CA LEU A 73 2.26 -12.50 -12.65
C LEU A 73 2.08 -12.32 -11.14
N GLY A 74 2.67 -13.21 -10.32
CA GLY A 74 2.54 -13.21 -8.88
C GLY A 74 1.77 -14.41 -8.35
N GLU A 75 1.41 -14.31 -7.08
CA GLU A 75 0.84 -15.41 -6.30
C GLU A 75 -0.53 -15.05 -5.74
N THR A 76 -1.36 -16.08 -5.55
CA THR A 76 -2.64 -16.00 -4.85
C THR A 76 -2.92 -17.32 -4.13
N TYR A 77 -4.12 -17.49 -3.60
CA TYR A 77 -4.59 -18.72 -2.99
C TYR A 77 -5.90 -19.19 -3.61
N GLN A 78 -6.24 -20.43 -3.36
CA GLN A 78 -7.53 -21.00 -3.73
C GLN A 78 -8.69 -20.22 -3.09
N VAL A 79 -9.78 -20.05 -3.82
CA VAL A 79 -11.02 -19.48 -3.28
C VAL A 79 -11.58 -20.46 -2.24
N TYR A 80 -12.01 -19.94 -1.10
CA TYR A 80 -12.64 -20.75 -0.06
C TYR A 80 -13.86 -21.50 -0.62
N SER A 81 -13.97 -22.78 -0.27
CA SER A 81 -15.09 -23.64 -0.59
C SER A 81 -15.46 -24.48 0.63
N GLY A 82 -16.73 -24.47 1.02
CA GLY A 82 -17.22 -25.30 2.12
C GLY A 82 -17.15 -26.82 1.85
N ALA A 83 -16.95 -27.21 0.59
CA ALA A 83 -16.79 -28.61 0.19
C ALA A 83 -15.33 -29.10 0.19
N ALA A 84 -14.36 -28.18 0.31
CA ALA A 84 -12.95 -28.53 0.35
C ALA A 84 -12.49 -28.82 1.79
N THR A 85 -11.43 -29.62 1.90
CA THR A 85 -10.74 -29.93 3.16
C THR A 85 -9.36 -29.28 3.14
N TYR A 86 -9.07 -28.46 4.13
CA TYR A 86 -7.82 -27.73 4.26
C TYR A 86 -6.91 -28.31 5.36
N ALA A 87 -5.61 -28.34 5.12
CA ALA A 87 -4.62 -28.65 6.13
C ALA A 87 -4.42 -27.47 7.10
N GLU A 88 -3.72 -27.69 8.20
CA GLU A 88 -3.26 -26.59 9.06
C GLU A 88 -2.19 -25.78 8.31
N GLY A 89 -2.28 -24.45 8.38
CA GLY A 89 -1.41 -23.53 7.64
C GLY A 89 -1.83 -23.29 6.18
N ASP A 90 -2.80 -24.05 5.64
CA ASP A 90 -3.34 -23.76 4.30
C ASP A 90 -3.99 -22.38 4.28
N ARG A 91 -3.77 -21.64 3.19
CA ARG A 91 -4.40 -20.36 2.96
C ARG A 91 -5.47 -20.42 1.87
N VAL A 92 -6.49 -19.59 2.04
CA VAL A 92 -7.62 -19.40 1.13
C VAL A 92 -7.98 -17.94 1.00
N ILE A 93 -8.64 -17.57 -0.09
CA ILE A 93 -9.18 -16.22 -0.30
C ILE A 93 -10.71 -16.19 -0.19
N ASP A 94 -11.22 -15.09 0.35
CA ASP A 94 -12.60 -14.64 0.20
C ASP A 94 -12.62 -13.47 -0.77
N THR A 95 -13.10 -13.72 -1.99
CA THR A 95 -13.17 -12.72 -3.06
C THR A 95 -14.31 -11.72 -2.87
N THR A 96 -15.21 -11.94 -1.90
CA THR A 96 -16.30 -10.99 -1.59
C THR A 96 -15.79 -9.85 -0.71
N ASN A 97 -14.92 -10.17 0.24
CA ASN A 97 -14.34 -9.20 1.16
C ASN A 97 -12.88 -8.87 0.83
N HIS A 98 -12.31 -9.51 -0.19
CA HIS A 98 -10.90 -9.43 -0.59
C HIS A 98 -9.95 -9.74 0.56
N LEU A 99 -10.17 -10.85 1.27
CA LEU A 99 -9.38 -11.24 2.44
C LEU A 99 -8.71 -12.60 2.25
N VAL A 100 -7.54 -12.76 2.86
CA VAL A 100 -6.81 -14.02 2.99
C VAL A 100 -7.00 -14.57 4.40
N TYR A 101 -7.28 -15.86 4.50
CA TYR A 101 -7.40 -16.59 5.74
C TYR A 101 -6.44 -17.76 5.76
N GLU A 102 -5.90 -18.07 6.94
CA GLU A 102 -5.05 -19.23 7.21
C GLU A 102 -5.79 -20.21 8.12
N SER A 103 -5.77 -21.49 7.74
CA SER A 103 -6.42 -22.55 8.49
C SER A 103 -5.62 -22.88 9.76
N LEU A 104 -6.29 -22.88 10.91
CA LEU A 104 -5.72 -23.19 12.22
C LEU A 104 -5.93 -24.65 12.65
N ALA A 105 -6.45 -25.48 11.76
CA ALA A 105 -6.77 -26.88 12.08
C ALA A 105 -6.43 -27.81 10.90
N ALA A 106 -5.92 -28.99 11.22
CA ALA A 106 -5.81 -30.07 10.25
C ALA A 106 -7.21 -30.58 9.86
N SER A 107 -7.39 -30.93 8.58
CA SER A 107 -8.66 -31.42 8.02
C SER A 107 -9.84 -30.46 8.19
N ASN A 108 -9.59 -29.15 8.12
CA ASN A 108 -10.59 -28.12 8.24
C ASN A 108 -11.58 -28.15 7.06
N THR A 109 -12.76 -28.71 7.27
CA THR A 109 -13.78 -28.94 6.23
C THR A 109 -15.09 -28.27 6.62
N GLY A 110 -15.70 -27.51 5.70
CA GLY A 110 -17.03 -26.91 5.90
C GLY A 110 -17.14 -25.82 6.98
N ASN A 111 -16.05 -25.42 7.63
CA ASN A 111 -16.07 -24.35 8.62
C ASN A 111 -16.02 -22.99 7.93
N ALA A 112 -17.01 -22.14 8.23
CA ALA A 112 -17.06 -20.76 7.76
C ALA A 112 -15.85 -19.95 8.21
N LEU A 113 -15.41 -19.00 7.36
CA LEU A 113 -14.27 -18.10 7.61
C LEU A 113 -14.44 -17.20 8.85
N THR A 114 -15.66 -17.07 9.38
CA THR A 114 -15.96 -16.33 10.61
C THR A 114 -15.64 -17.11 11.89
N LYS A 115 -15.29 -18.40 11.79
CA LYS A 115 -14.88 -19.21 12.94
C LYS A 115 -13.41 -18.98 13.28
N GLU A 116 -13.16 -18.06 14.20
CA GLU A 116 -11.80 -17.63 14.58
C GLU A 116 -10.94 -18.75 15.21
N ASP A 117 -11.55 -19.81 15.74
CA ASP A 117 -10.85 -21.02 16.23
C ASP A 117 -10.40 -21.96 15.10
N LYS A 118 -10.84 -21.71 13.86
CA LYS A 118 -10.52 -22.50 12.66
C LYS A 118 -9.79 -21.69 11.59
N TRP A 119 -10.00 -20.39 11.57
CA TRP A 119 -9.46 -19.50 10.54
C TRP A 119 -8.88 -18.26 11.19
N GLN A 120 -7.61 -18.00 10.90
CA GLN A 120 -6.97 -16.73 11.21
C GLN A 120 -7.08 -15.80 10.00
N LYS A 121 -7.66 -14.61 10.20
CA LYS A 121 -7.61 -13.55 9.20
C LYS A 121 -6.17 -13.02 9.08
N ILE A 122 -5.57 -13.16 7.91
CA ILE A 122 -4.21 -12.68 7.64
C ILE A 122 -4.23 -11.21 7.20
N GLY A 123 -5.09 -10.87 6.25
CA GLY A 123 -5.11 -9.53 5.66
C GLY A 123 -5.86 -9.49 4.34
N PRO A 124 -5.71 -8.41 3.56
CA PRO A 124 -6.27 -8.28 2.23
C PRO A 124 -5.62 -9.25 1.21
N THR A 125 -6.32 -9.53 0.11
CA THR A 125 -5.72 -10.16 -1.08
C THR A 125 -4.67 -9.23 -1.70
N ASN A 126 -3.68 -9.78 -2.40
CA ASN A 126 -2.59 -8.99 -2.99
C ASN A 126 -3.08 -7.80 -3.83
N LYS A 127 -4.17 -7.99 -4.60
CA LYS A 127 -4.80 -6.95 -5.42
C LYS A 127 -5.31 -5.74 -4.61
N PHE A 128 -5.75 -5.95 -3.39
CA PHE A 128 -6.30 -4.92 -2.51
C PHE A 128 -5.34 -4.47 -1.41
N ALA A 129 -4.17 -5.12 -1.28
CA ALA A 129 -3.25 -4.90 -0.19
C ALA A 129 -2.75 -3.46 -0.05
N MET A 130 -2.45 -2.77 -1.17
CA MET A 130 -2.07 -1.35 -1.15
C MET A 130 -3.19 -0.39 -0.74
N PHE A 131 -4.44 -0.85 -0.67
CA PHE A 131 -5.59 -0.01 -0.27
C PHE A 131 -6.01 -0.25 1.19
N ASP A 132 -5.41 -1.24 1.88
CA ASP A 132 -5.67 -1.48 3.31
C ASP A 132 -4.79 -0.56 4.16
N ILE A 133 -5.38 0.52 4.65
CA ILE A 133 -4.70 1.51 5.50
C ILE A 133 -4.59 1.10 6.97
N LEU A 134 -5.16 -0.05 7.36
CA LEU A 134 -5.14 -0.54 8.75
C LEU A 134 -4.06 -1.60 9.00
N ARG A 135 -3.34 -2.01 7.95
CA ARG A 135 -2.29 -3.02 8.04
C ARG A 135 -1.09 -2.58 7.23
N ASN A 136 0.07 -3.01 7.67
CA ASN A 136 1.29 -2.88 6.89
C ASN A 136 1.39 -4.05 5.90
N THR A 137 0.57 -4.02 4.86
CA THR A 137 0.58 -4.98 3.74
C THR A 137 0.92 -4.26 2.45
N ALA A 138 1.48 -4.96 1.47
CA ALA A 138 1.80 -4.38 0.17
C ALA A 138 1.17 -5.20 -0.96
N THR A 139 0.71 -4.50 -2.00
CA THR A 139 0.51 -5.13 -3.31
C THR A 139 1.88 -5.33 -3.93
N VAL A 140 2.19 -6.56 -4.30
CA VAL A 140 3.49 -6.98 -4.87
C VAL A 140 3.24 -7.65 -6.21
N GLN A 141 3.93 -7.22 -7.25
CA GLN A 141 3.82 -7.83 -8.56
C GLN A 141 5.16 -7.80 -9.32
N PRO A 142 5.57 -8.89 -9.99
CA PRO A 142 6.73 -8.87 -10.88
C PRO A 142 6.58 -7.81 -11.98
N GLY A 143 7.63 -7.02 -12.21
CA GLY A 143 7.66 -6.00 -13.25
C GLY A 143 6.87 -4.74 -12.90
N SER A 144 5.55 -4.73 -13.10
CA SER A 144 4.74 -3.53 -12.88
C SER A 144 3.41 -3.81 -12.21
N ILE A 145 2.97 -2.86 -11.38
CA ILE A 145 1.62 -2.77 -10.86
C ILE A 145 0.89 -1.71 -11.68
N THR A 146 -0.27 -2.03 -12.22
CA THR A 146 -1.22 -1.05 -12.73
C THR A 146 -2.55 -1.21 -12.02
N ALA A 147 -3.08 -0.13 -11.46
CA ALA A 147 -4.41 -0.08 -10.87
C ALA A 147 -5.19 1.10 -11.43
N VAL A 148 -6.43 0.84 -11.82
CA VAL A 148 -7.36 1.82 -12.36
C VAL A 148 -8.49 1.99 -11.37
N VAL A 149 -8.62 3.21 -10.84
CA VAL A 149 -9.61 3.58 -9.84
C VAL A 149 -10.58 4.60 -10.45
N THR A 150 -11.87 4.32 -10.36
CA THR A 150 -12.95 5.24 -10.70
C THR A 150 -13.63 5.69 -9.39
N PRO A 151 -13.27 6.86 -8.83
CA PRO A 151 -13.66 7.21 -7.46
C PRO A 151 -15.18 7.37 -7.27
N GLY A 152 -15.88 7.81 -8.32
CA GLY A 152 -17.32 8.15 -8.29
C GLY A 152 -17.66 9.39 -7.46
N VAL A 153 -16.63 10.06 -6.94
CA VAL A 153 -16.69 11.31 -6.18
C VAL A 153 -15.51 12.16 -6.61
N ARG A 154 -15.54 13.45 -6.24
CA ARG A 154 -14.38 14.31 -6.44
C ARG A 154 -13.25 13.86 -5.51
N ALA A 155 -12.08 13.61 -6.09
CA ALA A 155 -10.84 13.36 -5.38
C ALA A 155 -9.76 14.25 -6.01
N ASP A 156 -9.05 15.00 -5.19
CA ASP A 156 -8.02 15.96 -5.61
C ASP A 156 -6.61 15.55 -5.19
N SER A 157 -6.49 14.42 -4.47
CA SER A 157 -5.23 14.03 -3.88
C SER A 157 -5.06 12.53 -3.81
N ILE A 158 -3.82 12.10 -3.98
CA ILE A 158 -3.39 10.72 -3.85
C ILE A 158 -2.04 10.67 -3.14
N GLY A 159 -1.89 9.78 -2.16
CA GLY A 159 -0.67 9.57 -1.40
C GLY A 159 -0.18 8.13 -1.54
N PHE A 160 1.12 7.94 -1.63
CA PHE A 160 1.75 6.63 -1.74
C PHE A 160 2.77 6.42 -0.62
N SER A 161 2.85 5.19 -0.09
CA SER A 161 3.89 4.77 0.85
C SER A 161 4.33 3.34 0.56
N GLY A 162 5.55 2.98 1.01
CA GLY A 162 6.09 1.63 0.84
C GLY A 162 6.31 1.26 -0.63
N LEU A 163 6.72 2.23 -1.46
CA LEU A 163 7.00 2.00 -2.87
C LEU A 163 8.32 1.26 -3.07
N VAL A 164 8.29 0.27 -3.95
CA VAL A 164 9.46 -0.38 -4.53
C VAL A 164 9.32 -0.37 -6.05
N GLY A 165 10.33 0.13 -6.75
CA GLY A 165 10.32 0.30 -8.19
C GLY A 165 11.29 1.38 -8.65
N ASN A 166 11.20 1.75 -9.92
CA ASN A 166 12.01 2.79 -10.55
C ASN A 166 11.18 4.02 -10.96
N SER A 167 9.89 3.86 -11.26
CA SER A 167 9.03 5.00 -11.60
C SER A 167 7.57 4.73 -11.23
N ALA A 168 6.86 5.79 -10.86
CA ALA A 168 5.41 5.81 -10.71
C ALA A 168 4.78 6.83 -11.65
N VAL A 169 3.72 6.45 -12.34
CA VAL A 169 2.95 7.32 -13.23
C VAL A 169 1.51 7.35 -12.74
N VAL A 170 0.99 8.56 -12.51
CA VAL A 170 -0.41 8.80 -12.15
C VAL A 170 -1.05 9.57 -13.29
N THR A 171 -2.07 9.00 -13.91
CA THR A 171 -2.84 9.64 -14.99
C THR A 171 -4.28 9.78 -14.56
N VAL A 172 -4.85 10.98 -14.69
CA VAL A 172 -6.28 11.22 -14.51
C VAL A 172 -6.89 11.45 -15.88
N THR A 173 -7.93 10.69 -16.18
CA THR A 173 -8.71 10.87 -17.40
C THR A 173 -10.14 11.29 -17.05
N SER A 174 -10.73 12.14 -17.89
CA SER A 174 -12.15 12.50 -17.85
C SER A 174 -12.71 12.34 -19.25
N ASP A 175 -13.81 11.58 -19.38
CA ASP A 175 -14.45 11.31 -20.67
C ASP A 175 -13.48 10.76 -21.74
N GLY A 176 -12.50 9.95 -21.30
CA GLY A 176 -11.49 9.33 -22.15
C GLY A 176 -10.33 10.23 -22.57
N VAL A 177 -10.25 11.46 -22.05
CA VAL A 177 -9.16 12.40 -22.31
C VAL A 177 -8.27 12.52 -21.07
N ASP A 178 -6.96 12.42 -21.25
CA ASP A 178 -5.97 12.70 -20.21
C ASP A 178 -6.03 14.18 -19.83
N VAL A 179 -6.42 14.45 -18.59
CA VAL A 179 -6.53 15.81 -18.03
C VAL A 179 -5.39 16.13 -17.07
N TYR A 180 -4.65 15.12 -16.63
CA TYR A 180 -3.49 15.24 -15.76
C TYR A 180 -2.61 13.99 -15.90
N THR A 181 -1.29 14.20 -15.95
CA THR A 181 -0.30 13.13 -15.89
C THR A 181 0.86 13.60 -15.03
N HIS A 182 1.21 12.82 -14.02
CA HIS A 182 2.41 13.01 -13.22
C HIS A 182 3.31 11.78 -13.37
N THR A 183 4.60 12.01 -13.57
CA THR A 183 5.63 10.95 -13.57
C THR A 183 6.62 11.25 -12.46
N GLU A 184 6.70 10.33 -11.52
CA GLU A 184 7.66 10.36 -10.43
C GLU A 184 8.82 9.39 -10.75
N ASP A 185 10.05 9.90 -10.62
CA ASP A 185 11.23 9.05 -10.56
C ASP A 185 11.39 8.52 -9.13
N LEU A 186 11.35 7.19 -8.99
CA LEU A 186 11.51 6.55 -7.69
C LEU A 186 12.97 6.21 -7.39
N ASN A 187 13.91 6.45 -8.30
CA ASN A 187 15.31 6.21 -8.02
C ASN A 187 15.86 7.37 -7.16
N THR A 188 16.42 7.04 -6.01
CA THR A 188 17.08 8.01 -5.13
C THR A 188 18.55 7.70 -4.98
N ARG A 189 19.33 8.74 -4.76
CA ARG A 189 20.72 8.62 -4.37
C ARG A 189 21.10 9.80 -3.50
N GLU A 190 21.27 9.55 -2.22
CA GLU A 190 21.70 10.57 -1.26
C GLU A 190 23.20 10.82 -1.42
N VAL A 191 23.59 11.85 -2.16
CA VAL A 191 25.02 12.16 -2.38
C VAL A 191 25.42 13.30 -1.47
N ALA A 192 26.24 13.02 -0.43
CA ALA A 192 26.77 14.05 0.44
C ALA A 192 28.16 14.55 0.01
N ASP A 193 28.93 13.70 -0.67
CA ASP A 193 30.28 14.04 -1.13
C ASP A 193 30.65 13.35 -2.46
N TRP A 194 31.90 13.57 -2.90
CA TRP A 194 32.43 12.97 -4.12
C TRP A 194 32.50 11.44 -4.06
N TYR A 195 32.74 10.85 -2.89
CA TYR A 195 32.81 9.40 -2.75
C TYR A 195 31.41 8.80 -2.94
N ASP A 196 30.38 9.38 -2.31
CA ASP A 196 28.99 8.96 -2.50
C ASP A 196 28.56 9.06 -3.97
N TYR A 197 29.00 10.11 -4.68
CA TYR A 197 28.67 10.30 -6.09
C TYR A 197 29.14 9.13 -6.95
N PHE A 198 30.32 8.57 -6.67
CA PHE A 198 30.90 7.47 -7.43
C PHE A 198 30.48 6.09 -6.94
N PHE A 199 30.24 5.92 -5.63
CA PHE A 199 30.15 4.58 -5.03
C PHE A 199 28.84 4.28 -4.30
N ARG A 200 27.98 5.28 -4.02
CA ARG A 200 26.74 5.01 -3.28
C ARG A 200 25.72 4.29 -4.18
N PRO A 201 25.13 3.17 -3.72
CA PRO A 201 24.10 2.48 -4.48
C PRO A 201 22.84 3.35 -4.60
N PHE A 202 22.09 3.11 -5.66
CA PHE A 202 20.73 3.65 -5.78
C PHE A 202 19.84 3.03 -4.70
N SER A 203 18.95 3.86 -4.17
CA SER A 203 17.83 3.45 -3.31
C SER A 203 16.53 3.79 -4.01
N THR A 204 15.41 3.47 -3.36
CA THR A 204 14.07 3.79 -3.86
C THR A 204 13.43 4.86 -2.97
N LYS A 205 12.81 5.86 -3.61
CA LYS A 205 11.88 6.81 -2.98
C LYS A 205 10.65 6.03 -2.52
N LYS A 206 10.42 5.97 -1.21
CA LYS A 206 9.41 5.07 -0.64
C LYS A 206 8.03 5.70 -0.61
N ALA A 207 7.95 7.02 -0.67
CA ALA A 207 6.69 7.73 -0.63
C ALA A 207 6.70 9.03 -1.44
N PHE A 208 5.53 9.39 -1.95
CA PHE A 208 5.22 10.71 -2.48
C PHE A 208 3.71 10.92 -2.45
N ALA A 209 3.28 12.19 -2.53
CA ALA A 209 1.88 12.55 -2.63
C ALA A 209 1.66 13.67 -3.64
N LEU A 210 0.48 13.65 -4.25
CA LEU A 210 -0.02 14.65 -5.19
C LEU A 210 -1.30 15.24 -4.59
N PHE A 211 -1.40 16.57 -4.60
CA PHE A 211 -2.51 17.33 -3.99
C PHE A 211 -3.27 18.20 -5.00
N ASP A 212 -3.03 17.97 -6.29
CA ASP A 212 -3.47 18.82 -7.39
C ASP A 212 -4.17 18.02 -8.51
N LEU A 213 -4.69 16.83 -8.19
CA LEU A 213 -5.44 16.03 -9.16
C LEU A 213 -6.72 16.80 -9.55
N PRO A 214 -7.05 16.94 -10.85
CA PRO A 214 -8.28 17.57 -11.27
C PRO A 214 -9.51 16.82 -10.74
N PRO A 215 -10.36 17.45 -9.90
CA PRO A 215 -11.39 16.76 -9.13
C PRO A 215 -12.69 16.53 -9.94
N TYR A 216 -12.60 15.79 -11.05
CA TYR A 216 -13.75 15.35 -11.83
C TYR A 216 -14.50 14.24 -11.10
N THR A 217 -15.83 14.26 -11.14
CA THR A 217 -16.66 13.22 -10.49
C THR A 217 -16.63 11.90 -11.27
N ASN A 218 -16.49 11.97 -12.59
CA ASN A 218 -16.29 10.87 -13.53
C ASN A 218 -14.80 10.60 -13.82
N ALA A 219 -13.88 11.07 -12.96
CA ALA A 219 -12.45 10.81 -13.13
C ALA A 219 -12.16 9.31 -13.13
N VAL A 220 -11.25 8.88 -14.01
CA VAL A 220 -10.61 7.57 -13.96
C VAL A 220 -9.12 7.79 -13.72
N ILE A 221 -8.65 7.35 -12.56
CA ILE A 221 -7.28 7.51 -12.09
C ILE A 221 -6.54 6.22 -12.33
N THR A 222 -5.54 6.25 -13.21
CA THR A 222 -4.64 5.12 -13.47
C THR A 222 -3.33 5.36 -12.75
N VAL A 223 -2.97 4.44 -11.86
CA VAL A 223 -1.68 4.38 -11.18
C VAL A 223 -0.88 3.25 -11.79
N GLN A 224 0.35 3.55 -12.23
CA GLN A 224 1.30 2.55 -12.69
C GLN A 224 2.61 2.70 -11.93
N ILE A 225 3.06 1.62 -11.28
CA ILE A 225 4.37 1.54 -10.62
C ILE A 225 5.18 0.51 -11.39
N SER A 226 6.39 0.87 -11.83
CA SER A 226 7.22 0.03 -12.69
C SER A 226 8.58 -0.24 -12.05
N ALA A 227 8.98 -1.50 -12.06
CA ALA A 227 10.31 -1.98 -11.71
C ALA A 227 10.97 -2.60 -12.95
N THR A 228 12.22 -2.19 -13.21
CA THR A 228 13.00 -2.67 -14.35
C THR A 228 13.46 -4.11 -14.15
N SER A 229 13.61 -4.52 -12.89
CA SER A 229 13.90 -5.88 -12.46
C SER A 229 13.23 -6.15 -11.10
N GLY A 230 12.93 -7.43 -10.83
CA GLY A 230 12.26 -7.83 -9.59
C GLY A 230 10.78 -7.44 -9.55
N ASN A 231 10.32 -7.12 -8.34
CA ASN A 231 8.93 -6.78 -8.08
C ASN A 231 8.75 -5.26 -7.97
N ALA A 232 7.65 -4.76 -8.51
CA ALA A 232 7.06 -3.52 -8.08
C ALA A 232 6.24 -3.77 -6.82
N GLU A 233 6.32 -2.87 -5.84
CA GLU A 233 5.57 -2.96 -4.59
C GLU A 233 4.94 -1.61 -4.24
N CYS A 234 3.75 -1.67 -3.62
CA CYS A 234 3.08 -0.51 -3.05
C CYS A 234 2.45 -0.90 -1.72
N GLY A 235 2.94 -0.32 -0.63
CA GLY A 235 2.41 -0.53 0.73
C GLY A 235 1.10 0.22 0.98
N ALA A 236 0.97 1.44 0.45
CA ALA A 236 -0.25 2.20 0.56
C ALA A 236 -0.46 3.10 -0.66
N CYS A 237 -1.72 3.18 -1.10
CA CYS A 237 -2.24 4.08 -2.11
C CYS A 237 -3.54 4.69 -1.55
N VAL A 238 -3.44 5.92 -1.04
CA VAL A 238 -4.53 6.61 -0.35
C VAL A 238 -5.07 7.72 -1.24
N LEU A 239 -6.25 7.51 -1.80
CA LEU A 239 -6.95 8.50 -2.60
C LEU A 239 -7.95 9.27 -1.73
N GLY A 240 -8.14 10.57 -1.97
CA GLY A 240 -9.16 11.35 -1.28
C GLY A 240 -9.30 12.79 -1.74
N SER A 241 -10.05 13.57 -0.96
CA SER A 241 -10.05 15.03 -1.05
C SER A 241 -9.25 15.57 0.12
N CYS A 242 -8.15 16.26 -0.15
CA CYS A 242 -7.24 16.68 0.90
C CYS A 242 -7.76 17.88 1.67
N GLU A 243 -7.31 17.98 2.91
CA GLU A 243 -7.61 19.05 3.83
C GLU A 243 -6.32 19.74 4.25
N TYR A 244 -6.18 21.00 3.85
CA TYR A 244 -5.07 21.84 4.29
C TYR A 244 -5.32 22.38 5.71
N ILE A 245 -4.46 22.00 6.64
CA ILE A 245 -4.60 22.33 8.06
C ILE A 245 -3.55 23.33 8.58
N GLY A 246 -2.82 23.99 7.67
CA GLY A 246 -1.89 25.06 8.00
C GLY A 246 -0.41 24.70 7.80
N ASP A 247 0.46 25.65 8.14
CA ASP A 247 1.90 25.54 7.95
C ASP A 247 2.57 24.87 9.16
N VAL A 248 3.35 23.82 8.92
CA VAL A 248 4.14 23.17 9.98
C VAL A 248 5.24 24.14 10.40
N GLN A 249 5.38 24.34 11.71
CA GLN A 249 6.42 25.18 12.28
C GLN A 249 7.78 24.48 12.25
N TYR A 250 8.85 25.27 12.24
CA TYR A 250 10.16 24.79 12.64
C TYR A 250 10.08 24.16 14.04
N ASP A 251 10.94 23.19 14.34
CA ASP A 251 10.87 22.34 15.54
C ASP A 251 9.84 21.19 15.46
N ALA A 252 9.46 20.78 14.24
CA ALA A 252 8.77 19.51 14.05
C ALA A 252 9.72 18.34 14.30
N GLU A 253 9.25 17.34 15.03
CA GLU A 253 10.03 16.19 15.46
C GLU A 253 9.56 14.91 14.75
N SER A 254 10.51 14.20 14.16
CA SER A 254 10.35 12.83 13.65
C SER A 254 10.95 11.87 14.68
N ASP A 255 10.11 11.00 15.25
CA ASP A 255 10.47 10.05 16.30
C ASP A 255 9.98 8.63 15.92
N VAL A 256 10.32 7.64 16.73
CA VAL A 256 10.00 6.25 16.48
C VAL A 256 9.77 5.45 17.76
N LEU A 257 8.70 4.66 17.80
CA LEU A 257 8.45 3.69 18.84
C LEU A 257 9.12 2.35 18.48
N ASN A 258 10.09 1.92 19.28
CA ASN A 258 10.79 0.64 19.09
C ASN A 258 10.19 -0.43 20.02
N PHE A 259 9.57 -1.46 19.42
CA PHE A 259 8.93 -2.57 20.14
C PHE A 259 9.87 -3.77 20.38
N SER A 260 11.15 -3.64 20.06
CA SER A 260 12.13 -4.72 20.24
C SER A 260 12.39 -5.00 21.71
N THR A 261 12.59 -6.26 22.06
CA THR A 261 12.85 -6.68 23.45
C THR A 261 14.27 -7.22 23.61
N VAL A 262 14.91 -6.90 24.73
CA VAL A 262 16.23 -7.42 25.10
C VAL A 262 16.09 -8.24 26.39
N THR A 263 16.53 -9.50 26.34
CA THR A 263 16.64 -10.37 27.52
C THR A 263 18.09 -10.37 28.00
N ARG A 264 18.29 -10.24 29.32
CA ARG A 264 19.62 -10.18 29.96
C ARG A 264 19.85 -11.41 30.84
N ASN A 265 21.08 -11.87 30.89
CA ASN A 265 21.54 -12.83 31.88
C ASN A 265 21.75 -12.14 33.24
N PHE A 266 21.91 -12.95 34.29
CA PHE A 266 22.17 -12.47 35.65
C PHE A 266 23.46 -11.63 35.76
N ASP A 267 24.47 -11.91 34.93
CA ASP A 267 25.73 -11.18 34.87
C ASP A 267 25.65 -9.86 34.08
N GLY A 268 24.47 -9.49 33.57
CA GLY A 268 24.23 -8.28 32.77
C GLY A 268 24.52 -8.43 31.26
N SER A 269 25.03 -9.58 30.81
CA SER A 269 25.20 -9.86 29.37
C SER A 269 23.85 -10.04 28.66
N THR A 270 23.78 -9.76 27.36
CA THR A 270 22.57 -9.97 26.56
C THR A 270 22.44 -11.44 26.18
N SER A 271 21.33 -12.08 26.57
CA SER A 271 21.05 -13.48 26.23
C SER A 271 20.25 -13.61 24.93
N ALA A 272 19.33 -12.68 24.67
CA ALA A 272 18.55 -12.64 23.44
C ALA A 272 18.13 -11.21 23.10
N MET A 273 18.14 -10.87 21.81
CA MET A 273 17.54 -9.66 21.27
C MET A 273 16.53 -10.07 20.21
N VAL A 274 15.26 -9.74 20.43
CA VAL A 274 14.18 -10.01 19.47
C VAL A 274 13.79 -8.67 18.84
N GLN A 275 14.26 -8.46 17.62
CA GLN A 275 13.94 -7.27 16.86
C GLN A 275 12.46 -7.28 16.46
N ARG A 276 11.79 -6.14 16.64
CA ARG A 276 10.42 -5.90 16.18
C ARG A 276 10.38 -4.65 15.30
N ARG A 277 9.25 -4.45 14.63
CA ARG A 277 9.02 -3.26 13.80
C ARG A 277 9.10 -2.01 14.68
N ASN A 278 9.68 -0.98 14.08
CA ASN A 278 9.64 0.38 14.54
C ASN A 278 8.37 1.06 14.00
N VAL A 279 7.65 1.81 14.83
CA VAL A 279 6.46 2.56 14.43
C VAL A 279 6.79 4.06 14.43
N PRO A 280 6.89 4.70 13.25
CA PRO A 280 7.08 6.13 13.11
C PRO A 280 6.03 6.95 13.88
N LYS A 281 6.49 8.07 14.43
CA LYS A 281 5.70 9.04 15.15
C LYS A 281 6.18 10.44 14.80
N THR A 282 5.27 11.41 14.76
CA THR A 282 5.65 12.82 14.66
C THR A 282 4.99 13.67 15.72
N VAL A 283 5.68 14.72 16.15
CA VAL A 283 5.14 15.79 17.01
C VAL A 283 5.41 17.11 16.31
N GLN A 284 4.35 17.91 16.13
CA GLN A 284 4.45 19.13 15.34
C GLN A 284 3.47 20.20 15.80
N ALA A 285 3.91 21.45 15.71
CA ALA A 285 3.06 22.63 15.85
C ALA A 285 2.70 23.18 14.46
N ILE A 286 1.44 23.52 14.24
CA ILE A 286 0.94 24.00 12.94
C ILE A 286 0.28 25.37 13.12
N TRP A 287 0.67 26.33 12.29
CA TRP A 287 -0.01 27.62 12.18
C TRP A 287 -1.27 27.48 11.33
N LEU A 288 -2.43 27.58 11.97
CA LEU A 288 -3.72 27.48 11.32
C LEU A 288 -4.39 28.85 11.22
N GLU A 289 -4.90 29.20 10.05
CA GLU A 289 -5.71 30.42 9.89
C GLU A 289 -7.03 30.32 10.66
N LYS A 290 -7.44 31.42 11.31
CA LYS A 290 -8.68 31.46 12.09
C LYS A 290 -9.93 31.07 11.29
N SER A 291 -9.96 31.41 9.99
CA SER A 291 -11.03 31.05 9.06
C SER A 291 -11.24 29.54 8.90
N ARG A 292 -10.19 28.74 9.15
CA ARG A 292 -10.18 27.28 8.97
C ARG A 292 -10.44 26.49 10.24
N VAL A 293 -10.50 27.14 11.41
CA VAL A 293 -10.63 26.46 12.72
C VAL A 293 -11.82 25.50 12.77
N ASN A 294 -13.00 25.90 12.29
CA ASN A 294 -14.17 25.01 12.31
C ASN A 294 -14.05 23.84 11.34
N ARG A 295 -13.41 24.05 10.18
CA ARG A 295 -13.12 22.99 9.21
C ARG A 295 -12.16 21.95 9.79
N VAL A 296 -11.09 22.39 10.45
CA VAL A 296 -10.14 21.51 11.13
C VAL A 296 -10.77 20.79 12.33
N ARG A 297 -11.68 21.42 13.07
CA ARG A 297 -12.45 20.74 14.11
C ARG A 297 -13.31 19.60 13.56
N ALA A 298 -14.03 19.85 12.46
CA ALA A 298 -14.82 18.81 11.79
C ALA A 298 -13.94 17.67 11.25
N LEU A 299 -12.79 18.00 10.65
CA LEU A 299 -11.81 17.01 10.20
C LEU A 299 -11.32 16.14 11.36
N ARG A 300 -10.95 16.75 12.50
CA ARG A 300 -10.53 16.02 13.69
C ARG A 300 -11.62 15.04 14.15
N ASP A 301 -12.86 15.49 14.21
CA ASP A 301 -13.98 14.64 14.63
C ASP A 301 -14.22 13.49 13.64
N ALA A 302 -14.06 13.74 12.33
CA ALA A 302 -14.18 12.73 11.27
C ALA A 302 -13.05 11.69 11.28
N LEU A 303 -11.84 12.09 11.70
CA LEU A 303 -10.67 11.22 11.75
C LEU A 303 -10.46 10.53 13.12
N ASN A 304 -11.47 10.56 14.00
CA ASN A 304 -11.35 9.97 15.32
C ASN A 304 -11.22 8.43 15.25
N GLY A 305 -10.02 7.92 15.50
CA GLY A 305 -9.71 6.49 15.38
C GLY A 305 -9.68 5.99 13.93
N VAL A 306 -9.63 6.90 12.96
CA VAL A 306 -9.58 6.57 11.52
C VAL A 306 -8.21 6.98 10.99
N PRO A 307 -7.46 6.08 10.33
CA PRO A 307 -6.18 6.44 9.74
C PRO A 307 -6.39 7.38 8.56
N ALA A 308 -5.45 8.30 8.36
CA ALA A 308 -5.37 9.17 7.19
C ALA A 308 -3.92 9.30 6.76
N TYR A 309 -3.73 9.81 5.54
CA TYR A 309 -2.41 10.11 5.01
C TYR A 309 -2.05 11.56 5.37
N TRP A 310 -1.11 11.76 6.28
CA TRP A 310 -0.70 13.06 6.81
C TRP A 310 0.64 13.45 6.20
N ALA A 311 0.66 14.49 5.39
CA ALA A 311 1.89 15.02 4.80
C ALA A 311 2.21 16.40 5.39
N GLY A 312 3.22 16.46 6.27
CA GLY A 312 3.66 17.72 6.89
C GLY A 312 4.07 18.76 5.86
N LEU A 313 4.74 18.32 4.80
CA LEU A 313 5.16 19.12 3.66
C LEU A 313 4.30 18.79 2.43
N SER A 314 4.04 19.81 1.60
CA SER A 314 3.30 19.64 0.35
C SER A 314 4.19 19.22 -0.82
N ASP A 315 5.50 19.50 -0.73
CA ASP A 315 6.48 19.12 -1.75
C ASP A 315 7.09 17.76 -1.40
N SER A 316 6.78 16.75 -2.22
CA SER A 316 7.32 15.40 -2.08
C SER A 316 8.81 15.31 -2.46
N GLY A 317 9.39 16.34 -3.07
CA GLY A 317 10.82 16.41 -3.40
C GLY A 317 11.71 16.87 -2.24
N ASP A 318 11.12 17.40 -1.17
CA ASP A 318 11.87 17.87 0.00
C ASP A 318 12.49 16.70 0.78
N GLY A 319 13.74 16.84 1.22
CA GLY A 319 14.46 15.80 1.97
C GLY A 319 13.82 15.46 3.33
N TYR A 320 12.96 16.33 3.87
CA TYR A 320 12.19 16.08 5.09
C TYR A 320 10.77 15.56 4.83
N PHE A 321 10.36 15.35 3.58
CA PHE A 321 9.01 14.90 3.26
C PHE A 321 8.67 13.58 3.96
N GLU A 322 9.48 12.54 3.79
CA GLU A 322 9.23 11.23 4.41
C GLU A 322 9.32 11.28 5.95
N ALA A 323 10.15 12.18 6.51
CA ALA A 323 10.28 12.34 7.96
C ALA A 323 9.03 12.95 8.62
N LEU A 324 8.23 13.71 7.86
CA LEU A 324 6.98 14.32 8.31
C LEU A 324 5.74 13.68 7.65
N LEU A 325 5.92 12.51 7.03
CA LEU A 325 4.85 11.73 6.45
C LEU A 325 4.43 10.62 7.40
N ILE A 326 3.13 10.57 7.72
CA ILE A 326 2.55 9.48 8.51
C ILE A 326 1.28 8.99 7.83
N LEU A 327 1.22 7.69 7.56
CA LEU A 327 -0.05 6.99 7.31
C LEU A 327 -0.53 6.39 8.64
N GLY A 328 -1.50 7.03 9.26
CA GLY A 328 -1.86 6.67 10.62
C GLY A 328 -2.91 7.59 11.23
N PHE A 329 -3.01 7.57 12.55
CA PHE A 329 -4.04 8.29 13.28
C PHE A 329 -3.42 9.32 14.23
N TYR A 330 -4.22 10.31 14.62
CA TYR A 330 -3.78 11.29 15.61
C TYR A 330 -3.92 10.73 17.03
N LYS A 331 -2.89 10.90 17.85
CA LYS A 331 -2.94 10.65 19.30
C LYS A 331 -3.40 11.89 20.06
N ARG A 332 -2.98 13.06 19.56
CA ARG A 332 -3.35 14.36 20.09
C ARG A 332 -3.56 15.35 18.96
N PHE A 333 -4.67 16.09 19.02
CA PHE A 333 -5.02 17.11 18.03
C PHE A 333 -5.66 18.31 18.74
N SER A 334 -4.84 19.10 19.44
CA SER A 334 -5.29 20.26 20.20
C SER A 334 -5.20 21.56 19.39
N ILE A 335 -6.20 22.44 19.51
CA ILE A 335 -6.25 23.72 18.80
C ILE A 335 -6.22 24.84 19.84
N ASN A 336 -5.11 25.56 19.90
CA ASN A 336 -4.89 26.68 20.81
C ASN A 336 -5.29 28.00 20.14
N LEU A 337 -6.24 28.71 20.75
CA LEU A 337 -6.83 29.95 20.23
C LEU A 337 -6.17 31.23 20.78
N LYS A 338 -4.93 31.15 21.27
CA LYS A 338 -4.24 32.28 21.93
C LYS A 338 -4.01 33.50 21.04
N HIS A 339 -3.98 33.35 19.70
CA HIS A 339 -3.79 34.49 18.80
C HIS A 339 -5.09 34.94 18.16
N THR A 340 -5.15 36.22 17.80
CA THR A 340 -6.35 36.88 17.28
C THR A 340 -6.73 36.46 15.86
N GLN A 341 -5.73 36.15 15.02
CA GLN A 341 -5.89 35.84 13.59
C GLN A 341 -5.47 34.40 13.21
N ARG A 342 -4.78 33.69 14.10
CA ARG A 342 -4.31 32.32 13.88
C ARG A 342 -4.55 31.46 15.11
N ALA A 343 -4.78 30.18 14.91
CA ALA A 343 -4.69 29.17 15.95
C ALA A 343 -3.34 28.44 15.84
N VAL A 344 -2.87 27.89 16.95
CA VAL A 344 -1.74 26.95 16.95
C VAL A 344 -2.31 25.57 17.20
N VAL A 345 -2.16 24.68 16.22
CA VAL A 345 -2.48 23.27 16.41
C VAL A 345 -1.25 22.55 16.96
N SER A 346 -1.41 21.75 17.99
CA SER A 346 -0.40 20.74 18.38
C SER A 346 -0.92 19.38 17.98
N LEU A 347 -0.19 18.73 17.08
CA LEU A 347 -0.55 17.47 16.46
C LEU A 347 0.52 16.42 16.78
N GLU A 348 0.07 15.27 17.24
CA GLU A 348 0.88 14.08 17.46
C GLU A 348 0.27 12.94 16.64
N LEU A 349 1.08 12.37 15.75
CA LEU A 349 0.67 11.31 14.81
C LEU A 349 1.46 10.04 15.09
N GLU A 350 0.81 8.89 14.90
CA GLU A 350 1.40 7.55 15.07
C GLU A 350 1.00 6.70 13.86
N GLU A 351 1.97 6.04 13.23
CA GLU A 351 1.75 5.10 12.12
C GLU A 351 1.04 3.82 12.61
N ILE A 352 0.40 3.09 11.69
CA ILE A 352 -0.26 1.80 11.93
C ILE A 352 0.63 0.60 11.55
#